data_AF-A0A1B7VFP1-F1
#
_entry.id   AF-A0A1B7VFP1-F1
#
_cell.length_a   1.000
_cell.length_b   1.000
_cell.length_c   1.000
_cell.angle_alpha   90.00
_cell.angle_beta   90.00
_cell.angle_gamma   90.00
#
_symmetry.space_group_name_H-M   'P 1'
#
loop_
_entity.id
_entity.type
_entity.pdbx_description
1 polymer ?
#
loop_
_entity_poly.entity_id
_entity_poly.type
_entity_poly.pdbx_seq_one_letter_code
_entity_poly.pdbx_strand_id
1 'polypeptide(L)'
;PVHYAEKARVLIESVGVKVKFLPAYSPDLSPIELCWSKLKEILRSAKAHSFDALDEAITMAVNAITDENALNWFNHCGLFFDPI
;
A
#
# COMPACT_ATOMS: atom_id res chain seq x y z
N PRO A 1 -10.77 -15.00 -9.44
CA PRO A 1 -10.38 -13.83 -8.63
C PRO A 1 -9.33 -12.97 -9.35
N VAL A 2 -9.50 -11.64 -9.36
CA VAL A 2 -8.70 -10.72 -10.20
C VAL A 2 -7.20 -10.75 -9.91
N HIS A 3 -6.79 -10.91 -8.65
CA HIS A 3 -5.38 -10.94 -8.25
C HIS A 3 -4.64 -12.24 -8.57
N TYR A 4 -5.36 -13.31 -8.94
CA TYR A 4 -4.78 -14.61 -9.32
C TYR A 4 -4.83 -14.84 -10.83
N ALA A 5 -5.11 -13.79 -11.62
CA ALA A 5 -5.16 -13.89 -13.06
C ALA A 5 -3.77 -14.20 -13.63
N GLU A 6 -3.64 -15.32 -14.33
CA GLU A 6 -2.36 -15.76 -14.90
C GLU A 6 -1.76 -14.71 -15.84
N LYS A 7 -2.59 -14.05 -16.64
CA LYS A 7 -2.16 -12.95 -17.51
C LYS A 7 -1.47 -11.81 -16.73
N ALA A 8 -1.97 -11.47 -15.55
CA ALA A 8 -1.35 -10.44 -14.71
C ALA A 8 0.01 -10.90 -14.18
N ARG A 9 0.10 -12.16 -13.71
CA ARG A 9 1.35 -12.75 -13.23
C ARG A 9 2.43 -12.75 -14.31
N VAL A 10 2.10 -13.22 -15.52
CA VAL A 10 3.02 -13.25 -16.67
C VAL A 10 3.50 -11.85 -17.05
N LEU A 11 2.61 -10.85 -17.08
CA LEU A 11 2.99 -9.47 -17.41
C LEU A 11 3.93 -8.87 -16.36
N ILE A 12 3.67 -9.10 -15.07
CA ILE A 12 4.53 -8.61 -13.98
C ILE A 12 5.90 -9.29 -14.01
N GLU A 13 5.94 -10.62 -14.21
CA GLU A 13 7.21 -11.36 -14.25
C GLU A 13 8.04 -11.04 -15.50
N SER A 14 7.40 -10.63 -16.60
CA SER A 14 8.10 -10.25 -17.84
C SER A 14 9.05 -9.06 -17.69
N VAL A 15 8.86 -8.21 -16.68
CA VAL A 15 9.73 -7.07 -16.36
C VAL A 15 10.76 -7.38 -15.26
N GLY A 16 10.94 -8.65 -14.90
CA GLY A 16 11.94 -9.10 -13.93
C GLY A 16 11.51 -9.03 -12.45
N VAL A 17 10.23 -8.77 -12.19
CA VAL A 17 9.66 -8.71 -10.83
C VAL A 17 9.09 -10.07 -10.44
N LYS A 18 9.15 -10.45 -9.17
CA LYS A 18 8.52 -11.68 -8.66
C LYS A 18 7.19 -11.37 -7.98
N VAL A 19 6.16 -12.16 -8.28
CA VAL A 19 4.87 -12.08 -7.59
C VAL A 19 4.93 -12.89 -6.29
N LYS A 20 4.69 -12.23 -5.15
CA LYS A 20 4.58 -12.88 -3.84
C LYS A 20 3.13 -12.83 -3.37
N PHE A 21 2.48 -14.00 -3.31
CA PHE A 21 1.14 -14.11 -2.75
C PHE A 21 1.19 -14.14 -1.23
N LEU A 22 0.26 -13.44 -0.59
CA LEU A 22 0.04 -13.51 0.84
C LEU A 22 -0.90 -14.67 1.18
N PRO A 23 -0.76 -15.31 2.36
CA PRO A 23 -1.74 -16.28 2.83
C PRO A 23 -3.14 -15.65 2.91
N ALA A 24 -4.18 -16.46 2.69
CA ALA A 24 -5.56 -15.99 2.79
C ALA A 24 -5.85 -15.42 4.19
N TYR A 25 -6.71 -14.40 4.25
CA TYR A 25 -7.12 -13.74 5.50
C TYR A 25 -5.96 -13.24 6.38
N SER A 26 -4.83 -12.87 5.77
CA SER A 26 -3.65 -12.36 6.49
C SER A 26 -3.40 -10.87 6.20
N PRO A 27 -4.34 -9.97 6.54
CA PRO A 27 -4.16 -8.54 6.32
C PRO A 27 -2.96 -7.98 7.10
N ASP A 28 -2.62 -8.59 8.24
CA ASP A 28 -1.47 -8.19 9.07
C ASP A 28 -0.11 -8.35 8.34
N LEU A 29 -0.08 -9.16 7.28
CA LEU A 29 1.11 -9.36 6.45
C LEU A 29 1.17 -8.43 5.23
N SER A 30 0.25 -7.46 5.15
CA SER A 30 0.08 -6.58 4.00
C SER A 30 0.47 -5.13 4.35
N PRO A 31 1.64 -4.63 3.91
CA PRO A 31 2.11 -3.28 4.25
C PRO A 31 1.17 -2.15 3.82
N ILE A 32 0.38 -2.37 2.76
CA ILE A 32 -0.58 -1.38 2.27
C ILE A 32 -1.70 -1.12 3.29
N GLU A 33 -2.01 -2.05 4.20
CA GLU A 33 -2.99 -1.83 5.26
C GLU A 33 -2.50 -0.80 6.29
N LEU A 34 -1.21 -0.80 6.61
CA LEU A 34 -0.57 0.21 7.45
C LEU A 34 -0.55 1.58 6.76
N CYS A 35 -0.29 1.60 5.46
CA CYS A 35 -0.42 2.79 4.62
C CYS A 35 -1.84 3.36 4.67
N TRP A 36 -2.86 2.51 4.47
CA TRP A 36 -4.26 2.92 4.56
C TRP A 36 -4.64 3.42 5.94
N SER A 37 -4.07 2.86 7.01
CA SER A 37 -4.29 3.35 8.38
C SER A 37 -3.86 4.82 8.51
N LYS A 38 -2.64 5.15 8.06
CA LYS A 38 -2.11 6.53 8.08
C LYS A 38 -2.90 7.47 7.17
N LEU A 39 -3.25 7.04 5.95
CA LEU A 39 -4.10 7.84 5.05
C LEU A 39 -5.44 8.17 5.70
N LYS A 40 -6.11 7.15 6.26
CA LYS A 40 -7.41 7.33 6.91
C LYS A 40 -7.32 8.24 8.13
N GLU A 41 -6.23 8.21 8.89
CA GLU A 41 -6.01 9.14 10.01
C GLU A 41 -6.08 10.60 9.55
N ILE A 42 -5.34 10.94 8.48
CA ILE A 42 -5.30 12.30 7.92
C ILE A 42 -6.65 12.69 7.30
N LEU A 43 -7.26 11.79 6.53
CA LEU A 43 -8.57 12.06 5.93
C LEU A 43 -9.67 12.29 6.98
N ARG A 44 -9.64 11.53 8.08
CA ARG A 44 -10.59 11.70 9.19
C ARG A 44 -10.36 13.01 9.95
N SER A 45 -9.12 13.48 10.06
CA SER A 45 -8.83 14.77 10.70
C SER A 45 -9.25 15.96 9.84
N ALA A 46 -9.15 15.83 8.51
CA ALA A 46 -9.53 16.87 7.54
C ALA A 46 -11.04 17.17 7.53
N LYS A 47 -11.91 16.17 7.84
CA LYS A 47 -13.38 16.32 7.86
C LYS A 47 -13.95 17.01 6.61
N ALA A 48 -13.43 16.64 5.44
CA ALA A 48 -13.86 17.23 4.17
C ALA A 48 -15.34 16.90 3.88
N HIS A 49 -16.09 17.93 3.45
CA HIS A 49 -17.52 17.83 3.10
C HIS A 49 -17.81 18.21 1.63
N SER A 50 -16.77 18.40 0.81
CA SER A 50 -16.86 18.61 -0.63
C SER A 50 -15.85 17.73 -1.37
N PHE A 51 -16.07 17.53 -2.67
CA PHE A 51 -15.12 16.77 -3.51
C PHE A 51 -13.76 17.46 -3.57
N ASP A 52 -13.71 18.77 -3.80
CA ASP A 52 -12.45 19.51 -3.89
C ASP A 52 -11.66 19.42 -2.57
N ALA A 53 -12.33 19.58 -1.42
CA ALA A 53 -11.67 19.46 -0.13
C ALA A 53 -11.19 18.02 0.16
N LEU A 54 -11.91 17.01 -0.35
CA LEU A 54 -11.48 15.61 -0.23
C LEU A 54 -10.25 15.34 -1.12
N ASP A 55 -10.21 15.89 -2.33
CA ASP A 55 -9.08 15.74 -3.25
C ASP A 55 -7.81 16.39 -2.68
N GLU A 56 -7.93 17.59 -2.11
CA GLU A 56 -6.86 18.26 -1.36
C GLU A 56 -6.40 17.42 -0.17
N ALA A 57 -7.33 16.86 0.60
CA ALA A 57 -7.02 16.01 1.75
C ALA A 57 -6.32 14.71 1.35
N ILE A 58 -6.72 14.08 0.23
CA ILE A 58 -6.04 12.89 -0.32
C ILE A 58 -4.61 13.27 -0.74
N THR A 59 -4.45 14.39 -1.44
CA THR A 59 -3.13 14.89 -1.86
C THR A 59 -2.21 15.11 -0.65
N MET A 60 -2.71 15.78 0.40
CA MET A 60 -1.96 15.95 1.66
C MET A 60 -1.63 14.61 2.32
N ALA A 61 -2.58 13.68 2.37
CA ALA A 61 -2.40 12.38 3.00
C ALA A 61 -1.34 11.53 2.30
N VAL A 62 -1.35 11.50 0.95
CA VAL A 62 -0.36 10.79 0.14
C VAL A 62 1.02 11.42 0.32
N ASN A 63 1.12 12.75 0.28
CA ASN A 63 2.39 13.48 0.46
C ASN A 63 2.98 13.34 1.87
N ALA A 64 2.17 12.95 2.86
CA ALA A 64 2.63 12.71 4.22
C ALA A 64 3.26 11.31 4.43
N ILE A 65 3.20 10.43 3.42
CA ILE A 65 3.85 9.12 3.46
C ILE A 65 5.32 9.28 3.08
N THR A 66 6.22 8.89 3.97
CA THR A 66 7.67 8.94 3.73
C THR A 66 8.23 7.58 3.34
N ASP A 67 9.42 7.57 2.75
CA ASP A 67 10.18 6.34 2.47
C ASP A 67 10.43 5.53 3.75
N GLU A 68 10.71 6.21 4.86
CA GLU A 68 10.88 5.57 6.18
C GLU A 68 9.59 4.87 6.64
N ASN A 69 8.42 5.47 6.40
CA ASN A 69 7.15 4.79 6.70
C ASN A 69 7.01 3.51 5.88
N ALA A 70 7.24 3.59 4.56
CA ALA A 70 7.16 2.43 3.68
C ALA A 70 8.12 1.31 4.13
N LEU A 71 9.41 1.62 4.31
CA LEU A 71 10.42 0.67 4.76
C LEU A 71 10.03 -0.01 6.08
N ASN A 72 9.56 0.77 7.06
CA ASN A 72 9.15 0.24 8.35
C ASN A 72 7.90 -0.65 8.26
N TRP A 73 6.94 -0.35 7.38
CA TRP A 73 5.76 -1.19 7.17
C TRP A 73 6.09 -2.52 6.50
N PHE A 74 6.97 -2.52 5.50
CA PHE A 74 7.47 -3.75 4.89
C PHE A 74 8.21 -4.62 5.91
N ASN A 75 9.08 -4.01 6.72
CA ASN A 75 9.78 -4.70 7.81
C ASN A 75 8.81 -5.27 8.86
N HIS A 76 7.78 -4.50 9.25
CA HIS A 76 6.76 -4.94 10.20
C HIS A 76 6.01 -6.20 9.72
N CYS A 77 5.75 -6.30 8.41
CA CYS A 77 5.09 -7.47 7.82
C CYS A 77 6.04 -8.64 7.52
N GLY A 78 7.32 -8.55 7.91
CA GLY A 78 8.34 -9.57 7.61
C GLY A 78 8.66 -9.68 6.12
N LEU A 79 8.36 -8.64 5.34
CA LEU A 79 8.71 -8.51 3.94
C LEU A 79 10.01 -7.73 3.83
N PHE A 80 11.10 -8.38 4.19
CA PHE A 80 12.44 -7.79 4.13
C PHE A 80 12.81 -7.49 2.67
N PHE A 81 13.46 -6.35 2.47
CA PHE A 81 14.22 -6.10 1.26
C PHE A 81 15.54 -6.85 1.41
N ASP A 82 15.73 -7.92 0.65
CA ASP A 82 17.07 -8.48 0.49
C ASP A 82 17.92 -7.41 -0.19
N PRO A 83 19.05 -6.98 0.41
CA PRO A 83 19.95 -6.06 -0.28
C PRO A 83 20.39 -6.70 -1.59
N ILE A 84 20.26 -5.93 -2.69
CA ILE A 84 20.69 -6.31 -4.04
C ILE A 84 22.22 -6.39 -4.08
#